data_AF-A0A7Y4T9R8-F1
#
_entry.id   AF-A0A7Y4T9R8-F1
#
_cell.length_a   1.000
_cell.length_b   1.000
_cell.length_c   1.000
_cell.angle_alpha   90.00
_cell.angle_beta   90.00
_cell.angle_gamma   90.00
#
_symmetry.space_group_name_H-M   'P 1'
#
loop_
_entity.id
_entity.type
_entity.pdbx_description
1 polymer ?
#
loop_
_entity_poly.entity_id
_entity_poly.type
_entity_poly.pdbx_seq_one_letter_code
_entity_poly.pdbx_strand_id
1 'polypeptide(L)' 'MPKQQAAASELEPGQYVMLEGAHDWGLGQIQSVAGDRATVNFENMGKRLINLKHASLKVVDPQELPKT' A
#
# COMPACT_ATOMS: atom_id res chain seq x y z
N MET A 1 -16.00 2.44 15.44
CA MET A 1 -14.70 2.70 16.08
C MET A 1 -13.79 3.26 15.00
N PRO A 2 -13.22 4.48 15.10
CA PRO A 2 -12.37 5.01 14.04
C PRO A 2 -10.91 4.83 14.44
N LYS A 3 -10.26 3.79 13.92
CA LYS A 3 -8.80 3.67 14.01
C LYS A 3 -8.30 3.03 12.73
N GLN A 4 -8.01 3.87 11.73
CA GLN A 4 -6.83 3.70 10.90
C GLN A 4 -6.55 4.98 10.10
N GLN A 5 -6.39 6.11 10.79
CA GLN A 5 -5.58 7.20 10.22
C GLN A 5 -4.14 6.94 10.71
N ALA A 6 -3.48 5.93 10.14
CA ALA A 6 -2.03 5.83 10.28
C ALA A 6 -1.46 6.89 9.34
N ALA A 7 -1.13 8.05 9.93
CA ALA A 7 -0.18 8.97 9.33
C ALA A 7 1.02 8.18 8.80
N ALA A 8 1.54 8.58 7.64
CA ALA A 8 2.54 7.89 6.83
C ALA A 8 3.91 7.71 7.50
N SER A 9 3.95 7.13 8.69
CA SER A 9 5.14 7.10 9.53
C SER A 9 5.89 5.78 9.44
N GLU A 10 5.25 4.62 9.33
CA GLU A 10 5.97 3.39 8.98
C GLU A 10 5.08 2.47 8.13
N LEU A 11 5.47 2.28 6.87
CA LEU A 11 4.92 1.22 6.04
C LEU A 11 5.50 -0.11 6.52
N GLU A 12 4.64 -1.11 6.73
CA GLU A 12 5.05 -2.40 7.27
C GLU A 12 4.74 -3.55 6.29
N PRO A 13 5.60 -4.58 6.22
CA PRO A 13 5.30 -5.81 5.49
C PRO A 13 3.95 -6.40 5.90
N GLY A 14 3.14 -6.79 4.91
CA GLY A 14 1.81 -7.35 5.10
C GLY A 14 0.67 -6.33 4.99
N GLN A 15 0.95 -5.03 5.10
CA GLN A 15 -0.06 -3.98 4.87
C GLN A 15 -0.51 -3.95 3.41
N TYR A 16 -1.78 -3.60 3.19
CA TYR A 16 -2.31 -3.34 1.87
C TYR A 16 -2.29 -1.84 1.58
N VAL A 17 -1.91 -1.50 0.36
CA VAL A 17 -1.70 -0.13 -0.10
C VAL A 17 -2.24 0.04 -1.50
N MET A 18 -2.66 1.25 -1.83
CA MET A 18 -2.94 1.69 -3.18
C MET A 18 -1.96 2.78 -3.58
N LEU A 19 -1.49 2.74 -4.83
CA LEU A 19 -0.63 3.78 -5.38
C LEU A 19 -1.50 4.90 -5.95
N GLU A 20 -1.46 6.09 -5.35
CA GLU A 20 -2.35 7.21 -5.73
C GLU A 20 -2.15 7.69 -7.18
N GLY A 21 -0.97 7.45 -7.76
CA GLY A 21 -0.69 7.76 -9.17
C GLY A 21 -1.04 6.66 -10.18
N ALA A 22 -1.45 5.47 -9.71
CA ALA A 22 -1.71 4.32 -10.58
C ALA A 22 -2.76 3.38 -9.99
N HIS A 23 -4.01 3.86 -9.93
CA HIS A 23 -5.14 3.06 -9.44
C HIS A 23 -5.37 1.80 -10.28
N ASP A 24 -4.98 1.79 -11.55
CA ASP A 24 -5.10 0.64 -12.47
C ASP A 24 -4.28 -0.57 -12.01
N TRP A 25 -3.20 -0.36 -11.25
CA TRP A 25 -2.38 -1.44 -10.72
C TRP A 25 -3.11 -2.26 -9.64
N GLY A 26 -4.22 -1.73 -9.10
CA GLY A 26 -5.06 -2.39 -8.12
C GLY A 26 -4.49 -2.35 -6.71
N LEU A 27 -4.94 -3.28 -5.87
CA LEU A 27 -4.47 -3.41 -4.50
C LEU A 27 -3.03 -3.92 -4.51
N GLY A 28 -2.17 -3.29 -3.72
CA GLY A 28 -0.79 -3.70 -3.51
C GLY A 28 -0.59 -4.21 -2.09
N GLN A 29 0.12 -5.32 -1.91
CA GLN A 29 0.55 -5.75 -0.59
C GLN A 29 2.04 -5.46 -0.40
N ILE A 30 2.40 -4.81 0.69
CA ILE A 30 3.80 -4.54 1.03
C ILE A 30 4.49 -5.85 1.38
N GLN A 31 5.58 -6.16 0.70
CA GLN A 31 6.43 -7.31 0.98
C GLN A 31 7.61 -6.94 1.87
N SER A 32 8.20 -5.76 1.65
CA SER A 32 9.33 -5.26 2.44
C SER A 32 9.44 -3.75 2.32
N VAL A 33 10.01 -3.10 3.33
CA VAL A 33 10.30 -1.66 3.33
C VAL A 33 11.76 -1.45 3.71
N ALA A 34 12.45 -0.64 2.93
CA ALA A 34 13.87 -0.33 3.05
C ALA A 34 14.05 1.20 2.95
N GLY A 35 13.91 1.88 4.10
CA GLY A 35 13.97 3.34 4.17
C GLY A 35 12.90 3.98 3.28
N ASP A 36 13.32 4.76 2.29
CA ASP A 36 12.43 5.45 1.35
C ASP A 36 11.87 4.57 0.23
N ARG A 37 12.10 3.25 0.26
CA ARG A 37 11.67 2.32 -0.79
C ARG A 37 10.83 1.20 -0.21
N ALA A 38 9.68 0.93 -0.82
CA ALA A 38 8.82 -0.17 -0.45
C ALA A 38 8.67 -1.14 -1.62
N THR A 39 8.89 -2.44 -1.39
CA THR A 39 8.54 -3.48 -2.34
C THR A 39 7.10 -3.85 -2.13
N VAL A 40 6.27 -3.68 -3.15
CA VAL A 40 4.83 -3.92 -3.11
C VAL A 40 4.46 -4.88 -4.23
N ASN A 41 3.67 -5.91 -3.93
CA ASN A 41 3.09 -6.79 -4.92
C ASN A 41 1.67 -6.33 -5.26
N PHE A 42 1.50 -5.76 -6.45
CA PHE A 42 0.22 -5.29 -6.95
C PHE A 42 -0.53 -6.40 -7.69
N GLU A 43 -1.85 -6.44 -7.56
CA GLU A 43 -2.68 -7.47 -8.20
C GLU A 43 -2.56 -7.47 -9.74
N ASN A 44 -2.61 -6.29 -10.37
CA ASN A 44 -2.62 -6.20 -11.84
C ASN A 44 -1.23 -6.02 -12.46
N MET A 45 -0.23 -5.64 -11.65
CA MET A 45 1.11 -5.29 -12.14
C MET A 45 2.24 -6.16 -11.55
N GLY A 46 1.90 -7.00 -10.58
CA GLY A 46 2.84 -7.85 -9.84
C GLY A 46 3.79 -7.06 -8.94
N LYS A 47 4.95 -7.64 -8.65
CA LYS A 47 5.95 -7.05 -7.75
C LYS A 47 6.60 -5.81 -8.36
N ARG A 48 6.53 -4.69 -7.64
CA ARG A 48 7.13 -3.40 -8.00
C ARG A 48 7.84 -2.79 -6.80
N LEU A 49 8.94 -2.10 -7.07
CA LEU A 49 9.65 -1.30 -6.09
C LEU A 49 9.16 0.14 -6.20
N ILE A 50 8.56 0.65 -5.14
CA ILE A 50 8.01 1.99 -5.06
C ILE A 50 8.97 2.90 -4.31
N ASN A 51 9.25 4.07 -4.89
CA ASN A 51 10.06 5.09 -4.25
C ASN A 51 9.15 6.10 -3.53
N LEU A 52 9.13 6.04 -2.21
CA LEU A 52 8.24 6.84 -1.35
C LEU A 52 8.56 8.34 -1.40
N LYS A 53 9.74 8.72 -1.90
CA LYS A 53 10.10 10.13 -2.14
C LYS A 53 9.38 10.76 -3.34
N HIS A 54 8.91 9.93 -4.27
CA HIS A 54 8.28 10.38 -5.53
C HIS A 54 6.85 9.86 -5.70
N ALA A 55 6.46 8.85 -4.92
CA ALA A 55 5.19 8.16 -5.04
C ALA A 55 4.54 8.01 -3.67
N SER A 56 3.25 8.38 -3.60
CA SER A 56 2.44 8.26 -2.39
C SER A 56 1.71 6.92 -2.39
N LEU A 57 1.90 6.15 -1.31
CA LEU A 57 1.14 4.94 -1.04
C LEU A 57 0.10 5.24 0.03
N LYS A 58 -1.15 4.91 -0.27
CA LYS A 58 -2.27 5.01 0.67
C LYS A 58 -2.53 3.65 1.27
N VAL A 59 -2.30 3.50 2.57
CA VAL A 59 -2.68 2.27 3.30
C VAL A 59 -4.20 2.14 3.27
N VAL A 60 -4.67 0.95 2.89
CA VAL A 60 -6.09 0.60 2.83
C VAL A 60 -6.30 -0.69 3.61
N ASP A 61 -7.43 -0.80 4.28
CA ASP A 61 -7.77 -2.00 5.03
C ASP A 61 -8.65 -2.92 4.17
N PRO A 62 -8.19 -4.14 3.83
CA PRO A 62 -8.99 -5.05 3.00
C PRO A 62 -10.21 -5.60 3.75
N GLN A 63 -10.28 -5.49 5.08
CA GLN A 63 -11.40 -5.99 5.89
C GLN A 63 -12.57 -5.00 5.97
N GLU A 64 -12.41 -3.76 5.51
CA GLU A 64 -13.50 -2.77 5.44
C GLU A 64 -14.37 -2.90 4.18
N LEU A 65 -14.09 -3.89 3.32
CA LEU A 65 -15.01 -4.27 2.25
C LEU A 65 -16.27 -4.90 2.88
N PRO A 66 -17.48 -4.35 2.64
CA PRO A 66 -18.71 -4.97 3.13
C PRO A 66 -18.80 -6.39 2.54
N LYS A 67 -18.70 -7.39 3.41
CA LYS A 67 -19.03 -8.78 3.08
C LYS A 67 -20.52 -8.80 2.74
N THR A 68 -20.84 -8.80 1.44
CA THR A 68 -22.19 -9.11 0.95
C THR A 68 -22.39 -10.62 0.99
#